data_AF-A0A840DYQ6-F1
#
_entry.id   AF-A0A840DYQ6-F1
#
_cell.length_a   1.000
_cell.length_b   1.000
_cell.length_c   1.000
_cell.angle_alpha   90.00
_cell.angle_beta   90.00
_cell.angle_gamma   90.00
#
_symmetry.space_group_name_H-M   'P 1'
#
loop_
_entity.id
_entity.type
_entity.pdbx_description
1 polymer ?
#
loop_
_entity_poly.entity_id
_entity_poly.type
_entity_poly.pdbx_seq_one_letter_code
_entity_poly.pdbx_strand_id
1 'polypeptide(L)'
;MRYSFGVRIFFAIMLQISFDHVYAHIPQTQKEITLSFAPLVKKTVPSVVNIYAARQIKARSPFEGDPFFEQFFGHFQNNFPVRKQSSLGSGVIVDARGLIVTNYHVIKDASEIKVAFSDGREFESKVILKDEATDLAVLEVDAKNAQFPVLPLGNSDAVEVGDLVLAIGNPFGVGQTVTSGIVSAQARTRVGISDFDFFIQTDAAINPGNSGGALIDIKGQLIGINTAIYSRSGGSVGIGFAIPVNLVKVMLDTVKRGGKYFVPPYIGASFQNITSDIAGGLGLERPYGALIIEVIKDSPAEKAGLKVGDVILSVQGVRVESPDSLGYRLMIAGIGHSLALEYLRSGKILKTQIIVSSISETALLKSEKIVGESPLAGAEVLDLTPQNSRRFHLPVSAKGVVIINLDEMSNAAGIFRSGDILRVINGHKIQTVHQLKKILMQARSRTWQLEYEREGMYIRQFIR
;
A
#
# COMPACT_ATOMS: atom_id res chain seq x y z
N MET A 1 -38.36 -39.56 -81.37
CA MET A 1 -39.17 -40.37 -80.43
C MET A 1 -38.58 -40.19 -79.03
N ARG A 2 -39.45 -39.96 -78.03
CA ARG A 2 -39.19 -39.71 -76.59
C ARG A 2 -39.01 -38.25 -76.14
N TYR A 3 -40.15 -37.71 -75.71
CA TYR A 3 -40.39 -36.60 -74.77
C TYR A 3 -39.50 -36.73 -73.50
N SER A 4 -39.17 -35.68 -72.75
CA SER A 4 -40.11 -34.96 -71.86
C SER A 4 -39.36 -33.96 -70.97
N PHE A 5 -40.03 -32.84 -70.63
CA PHE A 5 -40.00 -32.06 -69.36
C PHE A 5 -38.66 -31.89 -68.62
N GLY A 6 -38.16 -30.70 -68.32
CA GLY A 6 -38.86 -29.58 -67.70
C GLY A 6 -38.36 -29.39 -66.26
N VAL A 7 -38.34 -28.14 -65.79
CA VAL A 7 -38.22 -27.66 -64.40
C VAL A 7 -36.85 -27.10 -63.95
N ARG A 8 -36.89 -25.77 -63.88
CA ARG A 8 -36.13 -24.78 -63.08
C ARG A 8 -35.45 -25.35 -61.83
N ILE A 9 -34.15 -25.07 -61.68
CA ILE A 9 -33.47 -25.13 -60.37
C ILE A 9 -33.28 -23.69 -59.87
N PHE A 10 -34.05 -23.39 -58.84
CA PHE A 10 -34.02 -22.19 -58.00
C PHE A 10 -32.71 -22.21 -57.18
N PHE A 11 -31.88 -21.18 -57.30
CA PHE A 11 -30.71 -20.98 -56.44
C PHE A 11 -31.21 -20.57 -55.05
N ALA A 12 -31.30 -21.53 -54.13
CA ALA A 12 -31.42 -21.26 -52.70
C ALA A 12 -30.01 -21.27 -52.10
N ILE A 13 -29.44 -20.08 -51.89
CA ILE A 13 -28.22 -19.90 -51.09
C ILE A 13 -28.61 -20.19 -49.63
N MET A 14 -28.45 -21.44 -49.22
CA MET A 14 -28.41 -21.83 -47.82
C MET A 14 -27.08 -21.33 -47.25
N LEU A 15 -27.12 -20.23 -46.50
CA LEU A 15 -26.07 -19.89 -45.56
C LEU A 15 -25.95 -21.06 -44.57
N GLN A 16 -24.97 -21.94 -44.78
CA GLN A 16 -24.51 -22.82 -43.72
C GLN A 16 -23.84 -21.94 -42.66
N ILE A 17 -24.62 -21.57 -41.65
CA ILE A 17 -24.08 -21.23 -40.34
C ILE A 17 -23.52 -22.54 -39.79
N SER A 18 -22.26 -22.81 -40.09
CA SER A 18 -21.52 -23.87 -39.41
C SER A 18 -21.41 -23.45 -37.95
N PHE A 19 -22.24 -24.05 -37.10
CA PHE A 19 -21.92 -24.10 -35.69
C PHE A 19 -20.63 -24.91 -35.57
N ASP A 20 -19.51 -24.24 -35.32
CA ASP A 20 -18.28 -24.90 -34.86
C ASP A 20 -18.61 -25.55 -33.51
N HIS A 21 -19.12 -26.78 -33.57
CA HIS A 21 -19.15 -27.64 -32.42
C HIS A 21 -17.69 -27.89 -32.04
N VAL A 22 -17.24 -27.23 -30.97
CA VAL A 22 -15.98 -27.54 -30.31
C VAL A 22 -16.15 -28.92 -29.65
N TYR A 23 -16.06 -29.97 -30.45
CA TYR A 23 -15.79 -31.30 -29.96
C TYR A 23 -14.34 -31.32 -29.46
N ALA A 24 -14.10 -32.04 -28.36
CA ALA A 24 -12.74 -32.37 -27.98
C ALA A 24 -12.06 -33.12 -29.15
N HIS A 25 -11.08 -32.48 -29.78
CA HIS A 25 -10.28 -33.09 -30.84
C HIS A 25 -8.96 -33.58 -30.24
N ILE A 26 -8.51 -34.75 -30.69
CA ILE A 26 -7.21 -35.29 -30.31
C ILE A 26 -6.14 -34.42 -30.99
N PRO A 27 -5.20 -33.82 -30.24
CA PRO A 27 -4.12 -33.02 -30.80
C PRO A 27 -3.36 -33.77 -31.90
N GLN A 28 -3.17 -33.14 -33.05
CA GLN A 28 -2.50 -33.74 -34.22
C GLN A 28 -1.04 -33.32 -34.35
N THR A 29 -0.63 -32.25 -33.66
CA THR A 29 0.75 -31.76 -33.70
C THR A 29 1.37 -31.71 -32.30
N GLN A 30 2.69 -31.90 -32.18
CA GLN A 30 3.41 -31.71 -30.91
C GLN A 30 3.14 -30.31 -30.32
N LYS A 31 2.88 -29.31 -31.17
CA LYS A 31 2.57 -27.94 -30.76
C LYS A 31 1.15 -27.80 -30.17
N GLU A 32 0.19 -28.57 -30.66
CA GLU A 32 -1.14 -28.73 -30.05
C GLU A 32 -1.11 -29.58 -28.78
N ILE A 33 -0.17 -30.53 -28.68
CA ILE A 33 0.10 -31.33 -27.48
C ILE A 33 0.82 -30.49 -26.40
N THR A 34 1.52 -29.42 -26.77
CA THR A 34 2.41 -28.67 -25.87
C THR A 34 2.07 -27.19 -25.84
N LEU A 35 0.86 -26.85 -25.39
CA LEU A 35 0.59 -25.48 -24.92
C LEU A 35 1.49 -25.20 -23.71
N SER A 36 2.25 -24.11 -23.76
CA SER A 36 3.24 -23.80 -22.73
C SER A 36 3.35 -22.29 -22.48
N PHE A 37 3.52 -21.92 -21.21
CA PHE A 37 3.84 -20.55 -20.80
C PHE A 37 5.30 -20.16 -21.10
N ALA A 38 6.16 -21.08 -21.53
CA ALA A 38 7.59 -20.83 -21.72
C ALA A 38 7.92 -19.61 -22.61
N PRO A 39 7.23 -19.35 -23.74
CA PRO A 39 7.48 -18.15 -24.55
C PRO A 39 7.18 -16.85 -23.80
N LEU A 40 6.08 -16.84 -23.03
CA LEU A 40 5.69 -15.70 -22.20
C LEU A 40 6.71 -15.48 -21.08
N VAL A 41 7.08 -16.55 -20.37
CA VAL A 41 8.10 -16.56 -19.32
C VAL A 41 9.42 -16.00 -19.85
N LYS A 42 9.93 -16.48 -20.98
CA LYS A 42 11.18 -15.98 -21.60
C LYS A 42 11.16 -14.48 -21.88
N LYS A 43 9.98 -13.93 -22.20
CA LYS A 43 9.81 -12.50 -22.49
C LYS A 43 9.77 -11.65 -21.20
N THR A 44 9.12 -12.12 -20.15
CA THR A 44 8.81 -11.30 -18.96
C THR A 44 9.85 -11.43 -17.86
N VAL A 45 10.39 -12.63 -17.67
CA VAL A 45 11.33 -12.97 -16.61
C VAL A 45 12.55 -12.03 -16.52
N PRO A 46 13.19 -11.58 -17.62
CA PRO A 46 14.30 -10.63 -17.52
C PRO A 46 13.96 -9.32 -16.79
N SER A 47 12.67 -8.95 -16.74
CA SER A 47 12.19 -7.75 -16.05
C SER A 47 12.03 -7.93 -14.53
N VAL A 48 12.32 -9.12 -14.00
CA VAL A 48 12.21 -9.46 -12.57
C VAL A 48 13.59 -9.73 -11.99
N VAL A 49 13.99 -8.93 -11.01
CA VAL A 49 15.32 -8.90 -10.40
C VAL A 49 15.32 -9.51 -9.00
N ASN A 50 16.50 -9.89 -8.51
CA ASN A 50 16.73 -10.19 -7.11
C ASN A 50 17.11 -8.91 -6.35
N ILE A 51 16.59 -8.76 -5.13
CA ILE A 51 16.95 -7.70 -4.20
C ILE A 51 17.68 -8.30 -3.00
N TYR A 52 18.95 -7.92 -2.87
CA TYR A 52 19.79 -8.19 -1.71
C TYR A 52 19.75 -6.98 -0.78
N ALA A 53 19.09 -7.15 0.37
CA ALA A 53 18.97 -6.13 1.39
C ALA A 53 19.86 -6.49 2.59
N ALA A 54 21.00 -5.82 2.74
CA ALA A 54 21.92 -6.08 3.85
C ALA A 54 21.72 -5.09 5.00
N ARG A 55 21.60 -5.62 6.22
CA ARG A 55 21.62 -4.86 7.47
C ARG A 55 22.96 -5.07 8.18
N GLN A 56 23.62 -3.98 8.55
CA GLN A 56 24.73 -4.03 9.50
C GLN A 56 24.18 -4.10 10.92
N ILE A 57 24.43 -5.20 11.61
CA ILE A 57 24.16 -5.33 13.04
C ILE A 57 25.50 -5.18 13.76
N LYS A 58 25.65 -4.12 14.58
CA LYS A 58 26.74 -4.05 15.54
C LYS A 58 26.57 -5.21 16.51
N ALA A 59 27.52 -6.14 16.50
CA ALA A 59 27.53 -7.22 17.48
C ALA A 59 27.69 -6.60 18.87
N ARG A 60 26.65 -6.70 19.71
CA ARG A 60 26.76 -6.33 21.11
C ARG A 60 27.71 -7.29 21.81
N SER A 61 28.58 -6.76 22.65
CA SER A 61 29.46 -7.60 23.47
C SER A 61 28.59 -8.41 24.44
N PRO A 62 28.89 -9.71 24.69
CA PRO A 62 28.23 -10.48 25.75
C PRO A 62 28.37 -9.85 27.15
N PHE A 63 29.28 -8.88 27.28
CA PHE A 63 29.62 -8.16 28.50
C PHE A 63 29.12 -6.70 28.53
N GLU A 64 28.34 -6.27 27.53
CA GLU A 64 27.78 -4.91 27.44
C GLU A 64 26.75 -4.68 28.54
N GLY A 65 26.99 -3.70 29.43
CA GLY A 65 26.12 -3.38 30.57
C GLY A 65 26.51 -4.00 31.92
N ASP A 66 27.65 -4.69 32.03
CA ASP A 66 28.23 -5.16 33.30
C ASP A 66 29.46 -4.30 33.70
N PRO A 67 29.38 -3.47 34.76
CA PRO A 67 30.46 -2.58 35.18
C PRO A 67 31.77 -3.30 35.52
N PHE A 68 31.70 -4.57 35.94
CA PHE A 68 32.86 -5.36 36.33
C PHE A 68 33.66 -5.84 35.11
N PHE A 69 32.97 -6.29 34.05
CA PHE A 69 33.62 -6.80 32.83
C PHE A 69 34.08 -5.69 31.88
N GLU A 70 33.40 -4.54 31.86
CA GLU A 70 33.80 -3.39 31.03
C GLU A 70 35.16 -2.81 31.45
N GLN A 71 35.48 -2.80 32.74
CA GLN A 71 36.76 -2.31 33.25
C GLN A 71 37.94 -3.25 32.96
N PHE A 72 37.69 -4.55 32.81
CA PHE A 72 38.72 -5.58 32.60
C PHE A 72 38.99 -5.89 31.11
N PHE A 73 37.97 -5.78 30.25
CA PHE A 73 38.06 -6.14 28.82
C PHE A 73 37.78 -4.98 27.86
N GLY A 74 37.54 -3.76 28.35
CA GLY A 74 37.24 -2.57 27.54
C GLY A 74 38.31 -2.20 26.51
N HIS A 75 39.58 -2.60 26.72
CA HIS A 75 40.66 -2.36 25.76
C HIS A 75 40.64 -3.29 24.53
N PHE A 76 39.81 -4.34 24.53
CA PHE A 76 39.60 -5.25 23.38
C PHE A 76 38.35 -4.90 22.53
N GLN A 77 37.63 -3.82 22.86
CA GLN A 77 36.31 -3.49 22.27
C GLN A 77 36.31 -3.10 20.78
N ASN A 78 37.44 -2.79 20.15
CA ASN A 78 37.45 -2.25 18.79
C ASN A 78 37.31 -3.28 17.65
N ASN A 79 37.20 -4.58 17.93
CA ASN A 79 37.26 -5.63 16.90
C ASN A 79 36.04 -6.59 16.85
N PHE A 80 34.89 -6.25 17.43
CA PHE A 80 33.70 -7.08 17.24
C PHE A 80 33.24 -7.07 15.78
N PRO A 81 33.17 -8.23 15.10
CA PRO A 81 32.79 -8.28 13.70
C PRO A 81 31.33 -7.83 13.53
N VAL A 82 31.11 -6.85 12.66
CA VAL A 82 29.76 -6.48 12.20
C VAL A 82 29.14 -7.70 11.55
N ARG A 83 28.06 -8.24 12.13
CA ARG A 83 27.31 -9.32 11.49
C ARG A 83 26.40 -8.69 10.43
N LYS A 84 26.61 -9.07 9.17
CA LYS A 84 25.69 -8.74 8.07
C LYS A 84 24.55 -9.76 8.10
N GLN A 85 23.34 -9.31 8.37
CA GLN A 85 22.13 -10.08 8.13
C GLN A 85 21.56 -9.64 6.79
N SER A 86 21.30 -10.57 5.88
CA SER A 86 20.72 -10.29 4.57
C SER A 86 19.26 -10.74 4.51
N SER A 87 18.41 -9.88 3.98
CA SER A 87 17.07 -10.21 3.47
C SER A 87 17.16 -10.41 1.96
N LEU A 88 16.40 -11.37 1.46
CA LEU A 88 16.32 -11.74 0.05
C LEU A 88 14.89 -11.55 -0.43
N GLY A 89 14.73 -10.82 -1.53
CA GLY A 89 13.44 -10.59 -2.16
C GLY A 89 13.57 -10.44 -3.67
N SER A 90 12.45 -10.08 -4.29
CA SER A 90 12.36 -9.80 -5.72
C SER A 90 12.00 -8.34 -5.97
N GLY A 91 12.25 -7.87 -7.18
CA GLY A 91 11.77 -6.59 -7.66
C GLY A 91 11.34 -6.66 -9.13
N VAL A 92 10.57 -5.68 -9.58
CA VAL A 92 10.10 -5.59 -10.97
C VAL A 92 10.58 -4.30 -11.59
N ILE A 93 11.25 -4.38 -12.73
CA ILE A 93 11.69 -3.24 -13.52
C ILE A 93 10.50 -2.67 -14.29
N VAL A 94 10.13 -1.43 -13.98
CA VAL A 94 8.90 -0.79 -14.49
C VAL A 94 9.16 0.45 -15.34
N ASP A 95 10.41 0.88 -15.47
CA ASP A 95 10.80 2.05 -16.25
C ASP A 95 12.21 1.90 -16.84
N ALA A 96 12.42 2.46 -18.04
CA ALA A 96 13.68 2.38 -18.76
C ALA A 96 14.84 3.15 -18.10
N ARG A 97 14.55 4.02 -17.13
CA ARG A 97 15.55 4.69 -16.29
C ARG A 97 16.16 3.78 -15.22
N GLY A 98 15.62 2.57 -15.05
CA GLY A 98 16.04 1.65 -14.00
C GLY A 98 15.23 1.81 -12.71
N LEU A 99 13.96 2.22 -12.80
CA LEU A 99 13.06 2.19 -11.65
C LEU A 99 12.56 0.76 -11.41
N ILE A 100 12.66 0.33 -10.16
CA ILE A 100 12.34 -1.02 -9.72
C ILE A 100 11.37 -0.94 -8.56
N VAL A 101 10.26 -1.67 -8.66
CA VAL A 101 9.25 -1.75 -7.60
C VAL A 101 9.45 -3.05 -6.82
N THR A 102 9.36 -2.96 -5.50
CA THR A 102 9.41 -4.10 -4.58
C THR A 102 8.52 -3.84 -3.37
N ASN A 103 8.48 -4.75 -2.41
CA ASN A 103 7.81 -4.51 -1.15
C ASN A 103 8.64 -3.70 -0.16
N TYR A 104 7.96 -2.92 0.67
CA TYR A 104 8.59 -2.20 1.78
C TYR A 104 9.28 -3.16 2.75
N HIS A 105 8.60 -4.24 3.15
CA HIS A 105 9.14 -5.18 4.14
C HIS A 105 10.42 -5.89 3.67
N VAL A 106 10.65 -6.00 2.36
CA VAL A 106 11.89 -6.57 1.78
C VAL A 106 13.10 -5.69 2.12
N ILE A 107 12.92 -4.37 2.15
CA ILE A 107 13.99 -3.38 2.28
C ILE A 107 13.98 -2.60 3.61
N LYS A 108 12.99 -2.80 4.49
CA LYS A 108 12.69 -1.89 5.62
C LYS A 108 13.87 -1.59 6.54
N ASP A 109 14.72 -2.59 6.81
CA ASP A 109 15.86 -2.51 7.73
C ASP A 109 17.22 -2.50 6.99
N ALA A 110 17.22 -2.36 5.67
CA ALA A 110 18.42 -2.45 4.85
C ALA A 110 19.24 -1.16 4.92
N SER A 111 20.54 -1.29 5.24
CA SER A 111 21.51 -0.19 5.14
C SER A 111 22.10 -0.09 3.73
N GLU A 112 22.14 -1.21 3.00
CA GLU A 112 22.68 -1.31 1.65
C GLU A 112 21.75 -2.23 0.84
N ILE A 113 21.37 -1.79 -0.36
CA ILE A 113 20.48 -2.55 -1.25
C ILE A 113 21.16 -2.73 -2.59
N LYS A 114 21.45 -3.98 -2.93
CA LYS A 114 21.95 -4.37 -4.26
C LYS A 114 20.87 -5.09 -5.04
N VAL A 115 20.85 -4.85 -6.34
CA VAL A 115 19.92 -5.45 -7.27
C VAL A 115 20.69 -6.30 -8.26
N ALA A 116 20.34 -7.58 -8.37
CA ALA A 116 20.92 -8.49 -9.37
C ALA A 116 19.92 -8.83 -10.46
N PHE A 117 20.36 -8.68 -11.70
CA PHE A 117 19.61 -8.93 -12.91
C PHE A 117 19.77 -10.37 -13.38
N SER A 118 18.84 -10.84 -14.22
CA SER A 118 18.85 -12.22 -14.76
C SER A 118 20.06 -12.52 -15.65
N ASP A 119 20.73 -11.50 -16.16
CA ASP A 119 21.93 -11.60 -16.98
C ASP A 119 23.24 -11.55 -16.16
N GLY A 120 23.13 -11.55 -14.82
CA GLY A 120 24.25 -11.53 -13.90
C GLY A 120 24.81 -10.14 -13.58
N ARG A 121 24.26 -9.06 -14.16
CA ARG A 121 24.64 -7.70 -13.77
C ARG A 121 24.14 -7.38 -12.36
N GLU A 122 24.97 -6.70 -11.57
CA GLU A 122 24.62 -6.21 -10.24
C GLU A 122 24.79 -4.69 -10.16
N PHE A 123 23.85 -4.04 -9.48
CA PHE A 123 23.88 -2.60 -9.27
C PHE A 123 23.57 -2.26 -7.82
N GLU A 124 24.25 -1.25 -7.28
CA GLU A 124 23.77 -0.57 -6.08
C GLU A 124 22.51 0.23 -6.42
N SER A 125 21.58 0.29 -5.48
CA SER A 125 20.31 0.98 -5.67
C SER A 125 20.08 2.06 -4.61
N LYS A 126 19.34 3.08 -5.00
CA LYS A 126 18.85 4.14 -4.11
C LYS A 126 17.37 3.95 -3.87
N VAL A 127 16.94 4.11 -2.61
CA VAL A 127 15.51 4.17 -2.29
C VAL A 127 14.99 5.55 -2.66
N ILE A 128 14.07 5.61 -3.63
CA ILE A 128 13.48 6.87 -4.10
C ILE A 128 12.22 7.20 -3.33
N LEU A 129 11.39 6.18 -3.09
CA LEU A 129 10.14 6.30 -2.33
C LEU A 129 9.86 4.96 -1.66
N LYS A 130 9.41 4.99 -0.41
CA LYS A 130 8.92 3.80 0.29
C LYS A 130 7.71 4.16 1.14
N ASP A 131 6.75 3.26 1.21
CA ASP A 131 5.52 3.44 1.97
C ASP A 131 5.16 2.15 2.71
N GLU A 132 5.15 2.23 4.03
CA GLU A 132 4.87 1.10 4.92
C GLU A 132 3.40 0.68 4.85
N ALA A 133 2.48 1.64 4.74
CA ALA A 133 1.05 1.37 4.75
C ALA A 133 0.64 0.49 3.56
N THR A 134 1.17 0.78 2.37
CA THR A 134 0.91 0.01 1.14
C THR A 134 1.87 -1.16 0.92
N ASP A 135 2.87 -1.33 1.78
CA ASP A 135 3.95 -2.31 1.65
C ASP A 135 4.69 -2.23 0.30
N LEU A 136 4.92 -1.02 -0.24
CA LEU A 136 5.60 -0.82 -1.52
C LEU A 136 6.82 0.09 -1.39
N ALA A 137 7.81 -0.15 -2.24
CA ALA A 137 8.99 0.69 -2.39
C ALA A 137 9.40 0.81 -3.87
N VAL A 138 9.92 1.97 -4.23
CA VAL A 138 10.52 2.28 -5.52
C VAL A 138 12.01 2.53 -5.31
N LEU A 139 12.81 1.70 -5.97
CA LEU A 139 14.25 1.80 -6.05
C LEU A 139 14.66 2.36 -7.41
N GLU A 140 15.83 2.96 -7.48
CA GLU A 140 16.48 3.36 -8.72
C GLU A 140 17.90 2.78 -8.75
N VAL A 141 18.27 2.21 -9.90
CA VAL A 141 19.65 1.79 -10.19
C VAL A 141 20.22 2.72 -11.26
N ASP A 142 21.37 3.34 -10.97
CA ASP A 142 22.09 4.15 -11.96
C ASP A 142 23.10 3.28 -12.68
N ALA A 143 22.80 2.96 -13.93
CA ALA A 143 23.72 2.28 -14.81
C ALA A 143 23.84 3.09 -16.10
N LYS A 144 24.71 4.09 -16.06
CA LYS A 144 25.06 4.95 -17.20
C LYS A 144 25.23 4.10 -18.47
N ASN A 145 24.24 4.15 -19.37
CA ASN A 145 24.13 3.45 -20.65
C ASN A 145 23.66 1.97 -20.64
N ALA A 146 23.13 1.47 -19.53
CA ALA A 146 22.50 0.16 -19.50
C ALA A 146 21.08 0.20 -20.09
N GLN A 147 20.72 -0.84 -20.84
CA GLN A 147 19.34 -1.11 -21.19
C GLN A 147 18.73 -2.03 -20.13
N PHE A 148 17.48 -1.72 -19.76
CA PHE A 148 16.73 -2.48 -18.80
C PHE A 148 15.48 -3.09 -19.44
N PRO A 149 15.23 -4.39 -19.27
CA PRO A 149 13.98 -5.02 -19.72
C PRO A 149 12.83 -4.54 -18.84
N VAL A 150 11.96 -3.72 -19.39
CA VAL A 150 10.81 -3.15 -18.67
C VAL A 150 9.60 -4.05 -18.83
N LEU A 151 8.93 -4.35 -17.70
CA LEU A 151 7.65 -5.04 -17.72
C LEU A 151 6.50 -4.05 -17.95
N PRO A 152 5.67 -4.22 -19.00
CA PRO A 152 4.53 -3.33 -19.23
C PRO A 152 3.54 -3.39 -18.06
N LEU A 153 3.03 -2.24 -17.64
CA LEU A 153 2.00 -2.15 -16.60
C LEU A 153 0.62 -2.43 -17.19
N GLY A 154 -0.09 -3.43 -16.66
CA GLY A 154 -1.47 -3.78 -17.02
C GLY A 154 -2.49 -2.90 -16.31
N ASN A 155 -3.73 -3.39 -16.15
CA ASN A 155 -4.77 -2.71 -15.39
C ASN A 155 -5.42 -3.68 -14.39
N SER A 156 -5.14 -3.50 -13.10
CA SER A 156 -5.69 -4.38 -12.06
C SER A 156 -7.20 -4.28 -11.87
N ASP A 157 -7.85 -3.21 -12.35
CA ASP A 157 -9.32 -3.10 -12.33
C ASP A 157 -10.01 -3.91 -13.43
N ALA A 158 -9.27 -4.32 -14.46
CA ALA A 158 -9.79 -5.15 -15.55
C ALA A 158 -9.56 -6.65 -15.31
N VAL A 159 -8.93 -7.02 -14.20
CA VAL A 159 -8.63 -8.41 -13.82
C VAL A 159 -9.88 -9.03 -13.23
N GLU A 160 -10.25 -10.23 -13.65
CA GLU A 160 -11.43 -10.95 -13.17
C GLU A 160 -11.04 -12.25 -12.44
N VAL A 161 -11.93 -12.72 -11.55
CA VAL A 161 -11.76 -14.02 -10.90
C VAL A 161 -11.83 -15.11 -11.96
N GLY A 162 -10.82 -15.98 -12.00
CA GLY A 162 -10.65 -17.00 -13.03
C GLY A 162 -9.60 -16.67 -14.08
N ASP A 163 -9.11 -15.42 -14.15
CA ASP A 163 -8.03 -15.05 -15.06
C ASP A 163 -6.76 -15.85 -14.77
N LEU A 164 -6.16 -16.44 -15.80
CA LEU A 164 -4.85 -17.10 -15.69
C LEU A 164 -3.74 -16.11 -15.40
N VAL A 165 -2.89 -16.45 -14.44
CA VAL A 165 -1.79 -15.60 -13.98
C VAL A 165 -0.51 -16.40 -13.77
N LEU A 166 0.63 -15.70 -13.88
CA LEU A 166 1.93 -16.22 -13.51
C LEU A 166 2.54 -15.35 -12.41
N ALA A 167 2.96 -15.98 -11.31
CA ALA A 167 3.77 -15.34 -10.29
C ALA A 167 5.24 -15.62 -10.56
N ILE A 168 6.04 -14.55 -10.64
CA ILE A 168 7.47 -14.59 -10.98
C ILE A 168 8.26 -13.96 -9.84
N GLY A 169 9.31 -14.64 -9.40
CA GLY A 169 10.28 -14.12 -8.45
C GLY A 169 11.71 -14.62 -8.74
N ASN A 170 12.68 -14.07 -8.02
CA ASN A 170 14.08 -14.44 -8.06
C ASN A 170 14.65 -14.58 -6.63
N PRO A 171 14.16 -15.55 -5.83
CA PRO A 171 14.38 -15.63 -4.39
C PRO A 171 15.85 -15.84 -3.96
N PHE A 172 16.71 -16.41 -4.82
CA PHE A 172 18.02 -16.91 -4.40
C PHE A 172 19.19 -16.54 -5.33
N GLY A 173 18.92 -15.84 -6.45
CA GLY A 173 19.97 -15.46 -7.41
C GLY A 173 20.57 -16.64 -8.20
N VAL A 174 20.10 -17.87 -7.94
CA VAL A 174 20.46 -19.10 -8.66
C VAL A 174 19.46 -19.45 -9.78
N GLY A 175 18.40 -18.67 -9.93
CA GLY A 175 17.37 -18.86 -10.95
C GLY A 175 16.04 -18.23 -10.56
N GLN A 176 15.29 -17.77 -11.56
CA GLN A 176 13.94 -17.24 -11.37
C GLN A 176 12.94 -18.37 -11.23
N THR A 177 12.04 -18.23 -10.25
CA THR A 177 10.95 -19.16 -10.02
C THR A 177 9.68 -18.61 -10.63
N VAL A 178 8.99 -19.44 -11.42
CA VAL A 178 7.68 -19.12 -11.98
C VAL A 178 6.67 -20.15 -11.53
N THR A 179 5.54 -19.68 -11.03
CA THR A 179 4.39 -20.51 -10.67
C THR A 179 3.16 -19.99 -11.41
N SER A 180 2.25 -20.89 -11.78
CA SER A 180 1.01 -20.54 -12.46
C SER A 180 -0.17 -20.75 -11.55
N GLY A 181 -1.23 -19.97 -11.78
CA GLY A 181 -2.50 -20.12 -11.10
C GLY A 181 -3.57 -19.29 -11.80
N ILE A 182 -4.64 -19.02 -11.08
CA ILE A 182 -5.69 -18.08 -11.45
C ILE A 182 -5.82 -16.98 -10.41
N VAL A 183 -6.52 -15.92 -10.77
CA VAL A 183 -7.07 -14.98 -9.80
C VAL A 183 -8.20 -15.68 -9.07
N SER A 184 -8.04 -15.88 -7.76
CA SER A 184 -9.02 -16.58 -6.93
C SER A 184 -10.03 -15.61 -6.30
N ALA A 185 -9.62 -14.37 -6.06
CA ALA A 185 -10.49 -13.31 -5.56
C ALA A 185 -9.86 -11.93 -5.81
N GLN A 186 -10.70 -10.89 -5.87
CA GLN A 186 -10.25 -9.53 -5.57
C GLN A 186 -10.47 -9.31 -4.07
N ALA A 187 -9.46 -9.62 -3.27
CA ALA A 187 -9.56 -9.56 -1.82
C ALA A 187 -9.65 -8.11 -1.36
N ARG A 188 -10.73 -7.80 -0.65
CA ARG A 188 -10.96 -6.54 0.08
C ARG A 188 -11.03 -6.83 1.58
N THR A 189 -10.12 -7.69 2.04
CA THR A 189 -10.25 -8.37 3.31
C THR A 189 -9.09 -7.97 4.21
N ARG A 190 -9.40 -7.74 5.48
CA ARG A 190 -8.42 -7.46 6.53
C ARG A 190 -7.66 -8.72 6.89
N VAL A 191 -6.62 -9.04 6.12
CA VAL A 191 -5.78 -10.23 6.34
C VAL A 191 -4.74 -9.98 7.45
N GLY A 192 -4.63 -8.75 7.96
CA GLY A 192 -3.71 -8.40 9.05
C GLY A 192 -2.23 -8.43 8.64
N ILE A 193 -1.97 -8.32 7.33
CA ILE A 193 -0.63 -8.37 6.73
C ILE A 193 -0.04 -6.95 6.58
N SER A 194 -0.89 -5.97 6.28
CA SER A 194 -0.59 -4.53 6.26
C SER A 194 -1.82 -3.76 6.75
N ASP A 195 -1.66 -2.48 7.05
CA ASP A 195 -2.79 -1.56 7.31
C ASP A 195 -3.66 -1.31 6.07
N PHE A 196 -3.21 -1.83 4.92
CA PHE A 196 -3.88 -1.79 3.63
C PHE A 196 -4.46 -3.16 3.27
N ASP A 197 -5.76 -3.19 2.93
CA ASP A 197 -6.56 -4.43 2.83
C ASP A 197 -7.03 -4.75 1.39
N PHE A 198 -6.35 -4.22 0.36
CA PHE A 198 -6.71 -4.45 -1.05
C PHE A 198 -5.64 -5.25 -1.79
N PHE A 199 -5.98 -6.50 -2.15
CA PHE A 199 -5.10 -7.43 -2.82
C PHE A 199 -5.78 -8.16 -3.96
N ILE A 200 -4.99 -8.56 -4.95
CA ILE A 200 -5.35 -9.64 -5.87
C ILE A 200 -4.98 -10.93 -5.16
N GLN A 201 -5.95 -11.81 -4.94
CA GLN A 201 -5.72 -13.15 -4.41
C GLN A 201 -5.49 -14.11 -5.57
N THR A 202 -4.51 -14.99 -5.43
CA THR A 202 -4.20 -16.05 -6.40
C THR A 202 -3.85 -17.35 -5.71
N ASP A 203 -4.08 -18.46 -6.39
CA ASP A 203 -3.62 -19.79 -6.00
C ASP A 203 -2.25 -20.14 -6.59
N ALA A 204 -1.67 -19.26 -7.42
CA ALA A 204 -0.28 -19.37 -7.85
C ALA A 204 0.62 -19.39 -6.61
N ALA A 205 1.53 -20.36 -6.54
CA ALA A 205 2.36 -20.53 -5.37
C ALA A 205 3.32 -19.34 -5.17
N ILE A 206 3.08 -18.55 -4.12
CA ILE A 206 3.97 -17.50 -3.63
C ILE A 206 4.72 -18.05 -2.41
N ASN A 207 6.04 -18.02 -2.44
CA ASN A 207 6.90 -18.48 -1.34
C ASN A 207 7.93 -17.38 -0.98
N PRO A 208 8.59 -17.46 0.18
CA PRO A 208 9.65 -16.52 0.53
C PRO A 208 10.64 -16.28 -0.61
N GLY A 209 10.87 -14.99 -0.91
CA GLY A 209 11.71 -14.51 -2.00
C GLY A 209 11.00 -14.30 -3.35
N ASN A 210 9.74 -14.72 -3.52
CA ASN A 210 8.87 -14.17 -4.57
C ASN A 210 8.27 -12.80 -4.18
N SER A 211 8.31 -12.44 -2.89
CA SER A 211 7.88 -11.13 -2.39
C SER A 211 8.63 -10.01 -3.09
N GLY A 212 7.90 -9.01 -3.57
CA GLY A 212 8.36 -7.91 -4.40
C GLY A 212 8.42 -8.25 -5.89
N GLY A 213 8.18 -9.51 -6.27
CA GLY A 213 8.16 -9.99 -7.65
C GLY A 213 6.85 -9.74 -8.38
N ALA A 214 6.76 -10.16 -9.64
CA ALA A 214 5.64 -9.85 -10.52
C ALA A 214 4.51 -10.87 -10.42
N LEU A 215 3.26 -10.40 -10.40
CA LEU A 215 2.09 -11.15 -10.83
C LEU A 215 1.68 -10.62 -12.22
N ILE A 216 1.70 -11.47 -13.24
CA ILE A 216 1.40 -11.08 -14.62
C ILE A 216 0.20 -11.81 -15.19
N ASP A 217 -0.50 -11.15 -16.11
CA ASP A 217 -1.52 -11.78 -16.95
C ASP A 217 -0.91 -12.57 -18.13
N ILE A 218 -1.75 -13.28 -18.88
CA ILE A 218 -1.32 -14.03 -20.08
C ILE A 218 -0.82 -13.15 -21.24
N LYS A 219 -1.02 -11.83 -21.18
CA LYS A 219 -0.50 -10.87 -22.16
C LYS A 219 0.92 -10.42 -21.80
N GLY A 220 1.41 -10.80 -20.62
CA GLY A 220 2.71 -10.40 -20.10
C GLY A 220 2.72 -9.00 -19.51
N GLN A 221 1.58 -8.52 -19.02
CA GLN A 221 1.45 -7.26 -18.34
C GLN A 221 1.46 -7.48 -16.83
N LEU A 222 2.16 -6.61 -16.09
CA LEU A 222 2.13 -6.59 -14.64
C LEU A 222 0.73 -6.23 -14.15
N ILE A 223 0.10 -7.10 -13.37
CA ILE A 223 -1.20 -6.84 -12.74
C ILE A 223 -1.10 -6.67 -11.22
N GLY A 224 -0.02 -7.14 -10.60
CA GLY A 224 0.28 -6.86 -9.19
C GLY A 224 1.70 -7.22 -8.76
N ILE A 225 2.06 -6.83 -7.54
CA ILE A 225 3.34 -7.15 -6.89
C ILE A 225 3.09 -8.20 -5.82
N ASN A 226 3.69 -9.38 -5.95
CA ASN A 226 3.56 -10.46 -4.96
C ASN A 226 4.05 -9.96 -3.61
N THR A 227 3.26 -10.10 -2.54
CA THR A 227 3.65 -9.61 -1.20
C THR A 227 3.69 -10.74 -0.17
N ALA A 228 2.58 -11.44 -0.01
CA ALA A 228 2.37 -12.29 1.15
C ALA A 228 1.54 -13.54 0.83
N ILE A 229 1.51 -14.45 1.79
CA ILE A 229 0.66 -15.63 1.79
C ILE A 229 -0.10 -15.73 3.09
N TYR A 230 -1.27 -16.35 3.03
CA TYR A 230 -1.92 -16.86 4.23
C TYR A 230 -1.41 -18.28 4.50
N SER A 231 -0.55 -18.46 5.50
CA SER A 231 0.00 -19.78 5.84
C SER A 231 0.32 -19.92 7.32
N ARG A 232 0.06 -21.11 7.88
CA ARG A 232 0.49 -21.50 9.24
C ARG A 232 1.88 -22.14 9.26
N SER A 233 2.30 -22.74 8.14
CA SER A 233 3.57 -23.46 8.01
C SER A 233 4.69 -22.61 7.40
N GLY A 234 4.35 -21.46 6.81
CA GLY A 234 5.27 -20.59 6.07
C GLY A 234 5.45 -20.94 4.59
N GLY A 235 4.87 -22.04 4.12
CA GLY A 235 4.78 -22.39 2.69
C GLY A 235 3.42 -22.06 2.08
N SER A 236 3.36 -21.90 0.75
CA SER A 236 2.09 -21.65 0.06
C SER A 236 1.09 -22.80 0.26
N VAL A 237 -0.16 -22.46 0.55
CA VAL A 237 -1.31 -23.38 0.63
C VAL A 237 -2.39 -23.03 -0.40
N GLY A 238 -2.01 -22.34 -1.48
CA GLY A 238 -2.93 -21.87 -2.54
C GLY A 238 -3.67 -20.57 -2.19
N ILE A 239 -3.17 -19.80 -1.22
CA ILE A 239 -3.71 -18.47 -0.87
C ILE A 239 -2.55 -17.47 -0.83
N GLY A 240 -2.26 -16.89 -1.99
CA GLY A 240 -1.28 -15.82 -2.20
C GLY A 240 -1.94 -14.48 -2.46
N PHE A 241 -1.24 -13.40 -2.12
CA PHE A 241 -1.68 -12.02 -2.30
C PHE A 241 -0.68 -11.19 -3.09
N ALA A 242 -1.19 -10.37 -4.00
CA ALA A 242 -0.43 -9.37 -4.73
C ALA A 242 -1.06 -7.98 -4.60
N ILE A 243 -0.22 -6.97 -4.46
CA ILE A 243 -0.63 -5.56 -4.39
C ILE A 243 -1.00 -5.10 -5.81
N PRO A 244 -2.19 -4.52 -6.06
CA PRO A 244 -2.64 -4.17 -7.41
C PRO A 244 -1.73 -3.19 -8.15
N VAL A 245 -1.48 -3.42 -9.46
CA VAL A 245 -0.61 -2.56 -10.28
C VAL A 245 -1.10 -1.12 -10.39
N ASN A 246 -2.41 -0.85 -10.27
CA ASN A 246 -2.91 0.53 -10.31
C ASN A 246 -2.38 1.37 -9.14
N LEU A 247 -2.10 0.76 -7.99
CA LEU A 247 -1.43 1.45 -6.88
C LEU A 247 0.05 1.73 -7.20
N VAL A 248 0.73 0.76 -7.82
CA VAL A 248 2.11 0.93 -8.30
C VAL A 248 2.21 2.13 -9.26
N LYS A 249 1.25 2.29 -10.18
CA LYS A 249 1.19 3.45 -11.09
C LYS A 249 1.15 4.79 -10.34
N VAL A 250 0.31 4.90 -9.30
CA VAL A 250 0.23 6.13 -8.50
C VAL A 250 1.54 6.44 -7.77
N MET A 251 2.24 5.42 -7.28
CA MET A 251 3.55 5.60 -6.67
C MET A 251 4.59 6.08 -7.69
N LEU A 252 4.61 5.47 -8.88
CA LEU A 252 5.51 5.88 -9.96
C LEU A 252 5.23 7.31 -10.43
N ASP A 253 3.97 7.71 -10.52
CA ASP A 253 3.58 9.08 -10.86
C ASP A 253 3.95 10.09 -9.76
N THR A 254 3.99 9.65 -8.50
CA THR A 254 4.51 10.46 -7.39
C THR A 254 6.03 10.65 -7.53
N VAL A 255 6.77 9.58 -7.81
CA VAL A 255 8.22 9.64 -8.07
C VAL A 255 8.55 10.54 -9.26
N LYS A 256 7.81 10.41 -10.38
CA LYS A 256 8.00 11.26 -11.57
C LYS A 256 7.79 12.74 -11.31
N ARG A 257 6.90 13.09 -10.36
CA ARG A 257 6.67 14.48 -9.92
C ARG A 257 7.66 14.97 -8.87
N GLY A 258 8.65 14.14 -8.50
CA GLY A 258 9.66 14.47 -7.50
C GLY A 258 9.21 14.31 -6.05
N GLY A 259 8.07 13.62 -5.81
CA GLY A 259 7.60 13.31 -4.47
C GLY A 259 8.50 12.27 -3.80
N LYS A 260 8.86 12.51 -2.54
CA LYS A 260 9.70 11.60 -1.71
C LYS A 260 8.90 10.64 -0.84
N TYR A 261 7.61 10.93 -0.66
CA TYR A 261 6.71 10.16 0.18
C TYR A 261 5.39 9.95 -0.54
N PHE A 262 4.74 8.83 -0.24
CA PHE A 262 3.37 8.62 -0.69
C PHE A 262 2.43 9.48 0.16
N VAL A 263 1.66 10.35 -0.49
CA VAL A 263 0.70 11.21 0.20
C VAL A 263 -0.70 10.60 0.02
N PRO A 264 -1.40 10.21 1.09
CA PRO A 264 -2.72 9.63 0.97
C PRO A 264 -3.71 10.66 0.37
N PRO A 265 -4.68 10.19 -0.42
CA PRO A 265 -5.70 11.07 -1.01
C PRO A 265 -6.53 11.75 0.08
N TYR A 266 -6.87 13.01 -0.14
CA TYR A 266 -7.69 13.79 0.78
C TYR A 266 -8.88 14.43 0.04
N ILE A 267 -10.07 14.17 0.58
CA ILE A 267 -11.32 14.80 0.14
C ILE A 267 -12.03 15.57 1.26
N GLY A 268 -11.59 15.42 2.51
CA GLY A 268 -12.15 16.13 3.67
C GLY A 268 -13.56 15.69 4.07
N ALA A 269 -13.82 14.39 4.04
CA ALA A 269 -15.01 13.79 4.61
C ALA A 269 -14.65 12.53 5.42
N SER A 270 -15.43 12.25 6.46
CA SER A 270 -15.36 11.02 7.25
C SER A 270 -16.52 10.11 6.90
N PHE A 271 -16.28 8.80 6.92
CA PHE A 271 -17.22 7.80 6.44
C PHE A 271 -17.46 6.69 7.47
N GLN A 272 -18.67 6.14 7.46
CA GLN A 272 -19.01 4.92 8.19
C GLN A 272 -19.57 3.85 7.27
N ASN A 273 -19.44 2.59 7.70
CA ASN A 273 -20.09 1.46 7.04
C ASN A 273 -21.61 1.58 7.15
N ILE A 274 -22.30 1.07 6.15
CA ILE A 274 -23.76 0.96 6.15
C ILE A 274 -24.12 -0.42 6.67
N THR A 275 -24.87 -0.47 7.77
CA THR A 275 -25.49 -1.69 8.29
C THR A 275 -26.84 -1.91 7.61
N SER A 276 -27.43 -3.10 7.76
CA SER A 276 -28.76 -3.41 7.22
C SER A 276 -29.83 -2.44 7.71
N ASP A 277 -29.77 -2.02 8.99
CA ASP A 277 -30.73 -1.07 9.56
C ASP A 277 -30.58 0.34 8.95
N ILE A 278 -29.33 0.79 8.78
CA ILE A 278 -29.04 2.07 8.10
C ILE A 278 -29.52 2.01 6.65
N ALA A 279 -29.27 0.90 5.95
CA ALA A 279 -29.72 0.71 4.57
C ALA A 279 -31.26 0.81 4.47
N GLY A 280 -31.99 0.14 5.36
CA GLY A 280 -33.44 0.21 5.43
C GLY A 280 -33.97 1.63 5.67
N GLY A 281 -33.35 2.38 6.59
CA GLY A 281 -33.70 3.77 6.86
C GLY A 281 -33.41 4.75 5.70
N LEU A 282 -32.46 4.41 4.83
CA LEU A 282 -32.08 5.21 3.66
C LEU A 282 -32.80 4.80 2.37
N GLY A 283 -33.56 3.70 2.39
CA GLY A 283 -34.22 3.13 1.22
C GLY A 283 -33.28 2.38 0.28
N LEU A 284 -32.15 1.87 0.79
CA LEU A 284 -31.24 1.01 0.03
C LEU A 284 -31.66 -0.46 0.15
N GLU A 285 -31.70 -1.17 -0.98
CA GLU A 285 -32.02 -2.62 -1.00
C GLU A 285 -30.96 -3.49 -0.32
N ARG A 286 -29.71 -3.01 -0.26
CA ARG A 286 -28.57 -3.74 0.31
C ARG A 286 -27.68 -2.78 1.11
N PRO A 287 -27.01 -3.26 2.17
CA PRO A 287 -26.07 -2.46 2.94
C PRO A 287 -24.74 -2.33 2.19
N TYR A 288 -24.61 -1.31 1.35
CA TYR A 288 -23.37 -1.00 0.63
C TYR A 288 -23.18 0.51 0.50
N GLY A 289 -21.93 0.92 0.29
CA GLY A 289 -21.54 2.32 0.11
C GLY A 289 -20.78 2.87 1.31
N ALA A 290 -20.46 4.15 1.25
CA ALA A 290 -19.79 4.88 2.32
C ALA A 290 -20.65 6.06 2.76
N LEU A 291 -21.22 5.97 3.97
CA LEU A 291 -22.08 6.99 4.55
C LEU A 291 -21.24 8.12 5.14
N ILE A 292 -21.45 9.34 4.65
CA ILE A 292 -20.77 10.54 5.14
C ILE A 292 -21.31 10.95 6.51
N ILE A 293 -20.43 10.96 7.51
CA ILE A 293 -20.75 11.37 8.88
C ILE A 293 -20.17 12.74 9.24
N GLU A 294 -19.22 13.23 8.46
CA GLU A 294 -18.59 14.53 8.65
C GLU A 294 -18.10 15.07 7.31
N VAL A 295 -18.24 16.38 7.12
CA VAL A 295 -17.64 17.11 5.98
C VAL A 295 -16.87 18.29 6.56
N ILE A 296 -15.60 18.39 6.21
CA ILE A 296 -14.71 19.47 6.65
C ILE A 296 -14.99 20.71 5.81
N LYS A 297 -15.06 21.87 6.46
CA LYS A 297 -15.23 23.16 5.78
C LYS A 297 -14.06 23.45 4.84
N ASP A 298 -14.34 24.06 3.70
CA ASP A 298 -13.41 24.43 2.62
C ASP A 298 -12.73 23.22 1.93
N SER A 299 -13.16 21.99 2.24
CA SER A 299 -12.63 20.75 1.67
C SER A 299 -13.14 20.48 0.25
N PRO A 300 -12.49 19.56 -0.50
CA PRO A 300 -13.01 19.10 -1.78
C PRO A 300 -14.44 18.52 -1.70
N ALA A 301 -14.77 17.81 -0.61
CA ALA A 301 -16.11 17.24 -0.42
C ALA A 301 -17.18 18.32 -0.27
N GLU A 302 -16.93 19.36 0.54
CA GLU A 302 -17.85 20.50 0.68
C GLU A 302 -18.01 21.25 -0.65
N LYS A 303 -16.90 21.50 -1.36
CA LYS A 303 -16.89 22.16 -2.68
C LYS A 303 -17.63 21.34 -3.75
N ALA A 304 -17.60 20.01 -3.65
CA ALA A 304 -18.37 19.09 -4.48
C ALA A 304 -19.86 19.01 -4.07
N GLY A 305 -20.28 19.75 -3.05
CA GLY A 305 -21.65 19.83 -2.57
C GLY A 305 -22.10 18.61 -1.75
N LEU A 306 -21.16 17.77 -1.30
CA LEU A 306 -21.44 16.62 -0.43
C LEU A 306 -21.80 17.07 0.99
N LYS A 307 -22.67 16.31 1.66
CA LYS A 307 -23.23 16.64 2.97
C LYS A 307 -23.26 15.41 3.88
N VAL A 308 -23.31 15.65 5.18
CA VAL A 308 -23.60 14.60 6.17
C VAL A 308 -24.94 13.94 5.83
N GLY A 309 -24.97 12.60 5.86
CA GLY A 309 -26.12 11.79 5.47
C GLY A 309 -26.11 11.31 4.01
N ASP A 310 -25.22 11.85 3.16
CA ASP A 310 -25.03 11.31 1.82
C ASP A 310 -24.34 9.94 1.87
N VAL A 311 -24.72 9.04 0.96
CA VAL A 311 -24.03 7.76 0.77
C VAL A 311 -23.31 7.76 -0.55
N ILE A 312 -21.98 7.61 -0.56
CA ILE A 312 -21.24 7.39 -1.81
C ILE A 312 -21.47 5.94 -2.27
N LEU A 313 -22.00 5.79 -3.49
CA LEU A 313 -22.38 4.50 -4.09
C LEU A 313 -21.34 4.02 -5.11
N SER A 314 -20.75 4.93 -5.89
CA SER A 314 -19.76 4.57 -6.90
C SER A 314 -18.72 5.70 -7.13
N VAL A 315 -17.53 5.30 -7.58
CA VAL A 315 -16.43 6.19 -8.01
C VAL A 315 -16.04 5.78 -9.42
N GLN A 316 -16.12 6.71 -10.37
CA GLN A 316 -15.86 6.45 -11.80
C GLN A 316 -16.63 5.24 -12.35
N GLY A 317 -17.88 5.06 -11.93
CA GLY A 317 -18.71 3.94 -12.35
C GLY A 317 -18.40 2.61 -11.64
N VAL A 318 -17.37 2.55 -10.78
CA VAL A 318 -17.08 1.37 -9.97
C VAL A 318 -17.77 1.46 -8.62
N ARG A 319 -18.53 0.42 -8.27
CA ARG A 319 -19.28 0.32 -7.02
C ARG A 319 -18.37 0.38 -5.80
N VAL A 320 -18.78 1.20 -4.83
CA VAL A 320 -18.19 1.32 -3.49
C VAL A 320 -18.96 0.40 -2.56
N GLU A 321 -18.31 -0.65 -2.05
CA GLU A 321 -18.96 -1.57 -1.12
C GLU A 321 -18.85 -1.09 0.33
N SER A 322 -17.77 -0.39 0.66
CA SER A 322 -17.44 0.09 2.00
C SER A 322 -16.59 1.37 1.96
N PRO A 323 -16.44 2.11 3.09
CA PRO A 323 -15.48 3.20 3.24
C PRO A 323 -14.05 2.82 2.84
N ASP A 324 -13.61 1.60 3.13
CA ASP A 324 -12.28 1.14 2.74
C ASP A 324 -12.16 1.07 1.21
N SER A 325 -13.19 0.56 0.53
CA SER A 325 -13.21 0.50 -0.94
C SER A 325 -13.25 1.89 -1.57
N LEU A 326 -13.93 2.85 -0.94
CA LEU A 326 -13.87 4.26 -1.33
C LEU A 326 -12.45 4.79 -1.15
N GLY A 327 -11.82 4.55 0.00
CA GLY A 327 -10.44 4.94 0.29
C GLY A 327 -9.46 4.42 -0.77
N TYR A 328 -9.58 3.15 -1.15
CA TYR A 328 -8.80 2.56 -2.24
C TYR A 328 -9.02 3.27 -3.57
N ARG A 329 -10.28 3.51 -3.95
CA ARG A 329 -10.64 4.19 -5.21
C ARG A 329 -10.07 5.61 -5.28
N LEU A 330 -10.15 6.34 -4.17
CA LEU A 330 -9.54 7.67 -4.05
C LEU A 330 -8.00 7.61 -4.17
N MET A 331 -7.40 6.52 -3.71
CA MET A 331 -5.94 6.36 -3.71
C MET A 331 -5.42 6.08 -5.11
N ILE A 332 -6.00 5.11 -5.82
CA ILE A 332 -5.57 4.75 -7.18
C ILE A 332 -5.92 5.82 -8.22
N ALA A 333 -6.87 6.70 -7.93
CA ALA A 333 -7.16 7.87 -8.74
C ALA A 333 -5.98 8.86 -8.83
N GLY A 334 -5.17 8.92 -7.76
CA GLY A 334 -4.06 9.86 -7.65
C GLY A 334 -4.49 11.31 -7.38
N ILE A 335 -3.60 12.05 -6.75
CA ILE A 335 -3.80 13.46 -6.38
C ILE A 335 -3.89 14.34 -7.62
N GLY A 336 -4.84 15.28 -7.62
CA GLY A 336 -5.08 16.27 -8.67
C GLY A 336 -6.13 15.85 -9.71
N HIS A 337 -6.58 14.59 -9.68
CA HIS A 337 -7.56 14.08 -10.63
C HIS A 337 -9.00 14.40 -10.20
N SER A 338 -9.85 14.69 -11.19
CA SER A 338 -11.30 14.80 -11.01
C SER A 338 -11.94 13.42 -11.06
N LEU A 339 -12.76 13.11 -10.06
CA LEU A 339 -13.49 11.86 -9.92
C LEU A 339 -14.99 12.10 -9.99
N ALA A 340 -15.66 11.39 -10.89
CA ALA A 340 -17.11 11.30 -10.88
C ALA A 340 -17.55 10.41 -9.72
N LEU A 341 -18.41 10.95 -8.86
CA LEU A 341 -19.05 10.23 -7.76
C LEU A 341 -20.54 10.09 -8.05
N GLU A 342 -21.11 8.93 -7.77
CA GLU A 342 -22.55 8.76 -7.61
C GLU A 342 -22.86 8.60 -6.12
N TYR A 343 -23.87 9.32 -5.64
CA TYR A 343 -24.24 9.30 -4.23
C TYR A 343 -25.76 9.35 -4.02
N LEU A 344 -26.22 8.74 -2.93
CA LEU A 344 -27.61 8.80 -2.49
C LEU A 344 -27.81 9.99 -1.56
N ARG A 345 -28.87 10.77 -1.81
CA ARG A 345 -29.36 11.79 -0.88
C ARG A 345 -30.89 11.79 -0.90
N SER A 346 -31.50 11.63 0.27
CA SER A 346 -32.97 11.67 0.40
C SER A 346 -33.69 10.74 -0.58
N GLY A 347 -33.19 9.51 -0.74
CA GLY A 347 -33.75 8.49 -1.64
C GLY A 347 -33.46 8.70 -3.14
N LYS A 348 -32.71 9.73 -3.53
CA LYS A 348 -32.36 10.00 -4.94
C LYS A 348 -30.88 9.79 -5.19
N ILE A 349 -30.55 9.15 -6.31
CA ILE A 349 -29.18 9.01 -6.79
C ILE A 349 -28.81 10.29 -7.54
N LEU A 350 -27.72 10.92 -7.11
CA LEU A 350 -27.16 12.14 -7.65
C LEU A 350 -25.72 11.89 -8.11
N LYS A 351 -25.19 12.80 -8.94
CA LYS A 351 -23.81 12.74 -9.40
C LYS A 351 -23.10 14.05 -9.07
N THR A 352 -21.83 13.96 -8.72
CA THR A 352 -20.95 15.12 -8.57
C THR A 352 -19.55 14.81 -9.07
N GLN A 353 -18.73 15.85 -9.22
CA GLN A 353 -17.30 15.71 -9.45
C GLN A 353 -16.54 16.20 -8.23
N ILE A 354 -15.53 15.45 -7.83
CA ILE A 354 -14.62 15.82 -6.75
C ILE A 354 -13.18 15.80 -7.24
N ILE A 355 -12.41 16.82 -6.89
CA ILE A 355 -10.98 16.83 -7.16
C ILE A 355 -10.29 16.20 -5.96
N VAL A 356 -9.58 15.09 -6.17
CA VAL A 356 -8.76 14.48 -5.12
C VAL A 356 -7.61 15.43 -4.83
N SER A 357 -7.59 15.98 -3.63
CA SER A 357 -6.48 16.84 -3.20
C SER A 357 -5.47 16.03 -2.40
N SER A 358 -4.30 16.61 -2.22
CA SER A 358 -3.42 16.27 -1.10
C SER A 358 -3.36 17.46 -0.17
N ILE A 359 -3.11 17.19 1.10
CA ILE A 359 -2.61 18.24 1.98
C ILE A 359 -1.12 18.40 1.71
N SER A 360 -0.65 19.66 1.67
CA SER A 360 0.77 19.96 1.53
C SER A 360 1.57 19.21 2.60
N GLU A 361 2.74 18.66 2.23
CA GLU A 361 3.65 17.98 3.17
C GLU A 361 3.98 18.88 4.37
N THR A 362 4.19 20.18 4.13
CA THR A 362 4.39 21.19 5.17
C THR A 362 3.21 21.36 6.13
N ALA A 363 1.99 21.07 5.70
CA ALA A 363 0.81 21.11 6.55
C ALA A 363 0.57 19.78 7.29
N LEU A 364 0.98 18.64 6.72
CA LEU A 364 0.92 17.32 7.37
C LEU A 364 1.96 17.17 8.49
N LEU A 365 3.13 17.78 8.30
CA LEU A 365 4.29 17.73 9.18
C LEU A 365 4.56 19.06 9.86
N LYS A 366 3.57 19.97 9.93
CA LYS A 366 3.76 21.24 10.64
C LYS A 366 3.95 20.94 12.12
N SER A 367 5.21 20.83 12.51
CA SER A 367 5.62 20.60 13.87
C SER A 367 6.01 21.91 14.53
N GLU A 368 5.87 21.94 15.83
CA GLU A 368 6.38 23.01 16.66
C GLU A 368 7.20 22.40 17.79
N LYS A 369 8.34 23.02 18.06
CA LYS A 369 9.17 22.66 19.19
C LYS A 369 8.66 23.35 20.46
N ILE A 370 8.44 22.56 21.51
CA ILE A 370 8.06 23.07 22.82
C ILE A 370 9.31 23.50 23.56
N VAL A 371 9.32 24.77 23.97
CA VAL A 371 10.40 25.43 24.69
C VAL A 371 9.87 26.02 26.00
N GLY A 372 10.78 26.31 26.94
CA GLY A 372 10.46 26.91 28.25
C GLY A 372 10.43 25.89 29.39
N GLU A 373 9.99 26.32 30.57
CA GLU A 373 9.99 25.50 31.78
C GLU A 373 8.71 24.67 31.87
N SER A 374 8.72 23.48 31.27
CA SER A 374 7.63 22.50 31.41
C SER A 374 8.15 21.06 31.24
N PRO A 375 7.35 20.05 31.62
CA PRO A 375 7.66 18.64 31.36
C PRO A 375 7.75 18.30 29.87
N LEU A 376 7.20 19.15 28.98
CA LEU A 376 7.22 18.97 27.54
C LEU A 376 8.37 19.72 26.85
N ALA A 377 9.21 20.42 27.60
CA ALA A 377 10.36 21.12 27.04
C ALA A 377 11.28 20.15 26.30
N GLY A 378 11.65 20.50 25.06
CA GLY A 378 12.45 19.66 24.15
C GLY A 378 11.65 18.67 23.30
N ALA A 379 10.32 18.60 23.47
CA ALA A 379 9.46 17.84 22.57
C ALA A 379 9.18 18.60 21.27
N GLU A 380 9.28 17.90 20.15
CA GLU A 380 8.71 18.33 18.88
C GLU A 380 7.33 17.71 18.73
N VAL A 381 6.31 18.55 18.51
CA VAL A 381 4.91 18.14 18.52
C VAL A 381 4.17 18.60 17.28
N LEU A 382 3.13 17.88 16.89
CA LEU A 382 2.23 18.30 15.80
C LEU A 382 0.76 18.04 16.15
N ASP A 383 -0.13 18.78 15.47
CA ASP A 383 -1.58 18.58 15.57
C ASP A 383 -1.98 17.23 14.98
N LEU A 384 -2.72 16.42 15.74
CA LEU A 384 -3.44 15.30 15.14
C LEU A 384 -4.55 15.86 14.27
N THR A 385 -4.43 15.57 12.99
CA THR A 385 -5.38 15.94 11.96
C THR A 385 -5.91 14.65 11.33
N PRO A 386 -7.15 14.61 10.82
CA PRO A 386 -7.66 13.45 10.09
C PRO A 386 -6.70 12.86 9.03
N GLN A 387 -5.78 13.69 8.55
CA GLN A 387 -4.86 13.42 7.45
C GLN A 387 -3.51 12.86 7.91
N ASN A 388 -3.06 13.13 9.13
CA ASN A 388 -1.84 12.52 9.70
C ASN A 388 -2.14 11.45 10.76
N SER A 389 -3.36 11.37 11.30
CA SER A 389 -3.77 10.37 12.29
C SER A 389 -3.48 8.92 11.85
N ARG A 390 -3.62 8.61 10.56
CA ARG A 390 -3.31 7.28 10.03
C ARG A 390 -1.85 6.87 10.20
N ARG A 391 -0.90 7.82 10.13
CA ARG A 391 0.54 7.55 10.33
C ARG A 391 0.86 7.11 11.76
N PHE A 392 -0.03 7.42 12.70
CA PHE A 392 0.07 7.05 14.10
C PHE A 392 -0.91 5.92 14.46
N HIS A 393 -1.48 5.25 13.45
CA HIS A 393 -2.47 4.18 13.61
C HIS A 393 -3.74 4.60 14.36
N LEU A 394 -4.12 5.88 14.23
CA LEU A 394 -5.29 6.45 14.89
C LEU A 394 -6.48 6.61 13.94
N PRO A 395 -7.72 6.58 14.47
CA PRO A 395 -8.92 6.94 13.72
C PRO A 395 -8.78 8.34 13.10
N VAL A 396 -9.40 8.56 11.93
CA VAL A 396 -9.43 9.89 11.29
C VAL A 396 -10.11 10.96 12.15
N SER A 397 -10.97 10.55 13.08
CA SER A 397 -11.62 11.43 14.06
C SER A 397 -10.73 11.74 15.28
N ALA A 398 -9.54 11.15 15.39
CA ALA A 398 -8.65 11.38 16.51
C ALA A 398 -8.20 12.85 16.54
N LYS A 399 -8.39 13.48 17.69
CA LYS A 399 -7.96 14.85 17.99
C LYS A 399 -6.94 14.82 19.11
N GLY A 400 -5.97 15.73 19.08
CA GLY A 400 -4.92 15.78 20.09
C GLY A 400 -3.63 16.33 19.52
N VAL A 401 -2.56 16.18 20.29
CA VAL A 401 -1.22 16.58 19.88
C VAL A 401 -0.31 15.36 20.03
N VAL A 402 0.41 15.00 18.98
CA VAL A 402 1.34 13.87 19.00
C VAL A 402 2.77 14.37 19.10
N ILE A 403 3.57 13.66 19.88
CA ILE A 403 5.01 13.88 20.02
C ILE A 403 5.70 13.10 18.90
N ILE A 404 6.44 13.79 18.05
CA ILE A 404 7.11 13.16 16.89
C ILE A 404 8.62 13.03 17.06
N ASN A 405 9.20 13.83 17.95
CA ASN A 405 10.61 13.79 18.25
C ASN A 405 10.87 14.39 19.64
N LEU A 406 12.02 14.04 20.22
CA LEU A 406 12.44 14.46 21.55
C LEU A 406 13.93 14.77 21.51
N ASP A 407 14.31 15.97 21.98
CA ASP A 407 15.72 16.29 22.19
C ASP A 407 16.31 15.37 23.25
N GLU A 408 17.52 14.87 23.01
CA GLU A 408 18.28 14.11 23.99
C GLU A 408 18.49 14.92 25.28
N MET A 409 18.33 14.27 26.43
CA MET A 409 18.46 14.87 27.77
C MET A 409 17.46 15.99 28.10
N SER A 410 16.39 16.14 27.31
CA SER A 410 15.31 17.07 27.63
C SER A 410 14.37 16.56 28.74
N ASN A 411 13.63 17.46 29.38
CA ASN A 411 12.58 17.09 30.34
C ASN A 411 11.59 16.11 29.71
N ALA A 412 11.22 16.37 28.46
CA ALA A 412 10.28 15.53 27.73
C ALA A 412 10.83 14.12 27.49
N ALA A 413 12.12 13.97 27.18
CA ALA A 413 12.74 12.67 26.94
C ALA A 413 12.73 11.75 28.18
N GLY A 414 12.67 12.31 29.39
CA GLY A 414 12.52 11.53 30.62
C GLY A 414 11.13 10.94 30.86
N ILE A 415 10.12 11.38 30.11
CA ILE A 415 8.70 11.07 30.36
C ILE A 415 8.06 10.41 29.14
N PHE A 416 8.28 11.00 27.97
CA PHE A 416 7.58 10.68 26.74
C PHE A 416 8.43 9.85 25.79
N ARG A 417 7.76 9.27 24.81
CA ARG A 417 8.35 8.60 23.64
C ARG A 417 7.77 9.24 22.37
N SER A 418 8.53 9.15 21.28
CA SER A 418 7.97 9.45 19.96
C SER A 418 6.75 8.55 19.72
N GLY A 419 5.66 9.14 19.23
CA GLY A 419 4.36 8.49 19.03
C GLY A 419 3.37 8.69 20.18
N ASP A 420 3.81 9.20 21.34
CA ASP A 420 2.89 9.50 22.44
C ASP A 420 1.90 10.62 22.05
N ILE A 421 0.63 10.45 22.44
CA ILE A 421 -0.45 11.39 22.10
C ILE A 421 -0.92 12.09 23.37
N LEU A 422 -0.70 13.39 23.45
CA LEU A 422 -1.18 14.24 24.54
C LEU A 422 -2.70 14.40 24.44
N ARG A 423 -3.40 14.04 25.53
CA ARG A 423 -4.86 14.09 25.62
C ARG A 423 -5.33 15.14 26.62
N VAL A 424 -4.71 15.23 27.79
CA VAL A 424 -5.07 16.17 28.85
C VAL A 424 -3.83 16.71 29.55
N ILE A 425 -3.80 18.00 29.85
CA ILE A 425 -2.80 18.63 30.73
C ILE A 425 -3.52 19.49 31.76
N ASN A 426 -3.23 19.25 33.04
CA ASN A 426 -3.83 19.95 34.18
C ASN A 426 -5.37 20.01 34.12
N GLY A 427 -5.99 18.90 33.71
CA GLY A 427 -7.45 18.80 33.54
C GLY A 427 -8.01 19.42 32.26
N HIS A 428 -7.19 20.10 31.45
CA HIS A 428 -7.60 20.65 30.17
C HIS A 428 -7.37 19.67 29.02
N LYS A 429 -8.42 19.36 28.27
CA LYS A 429 -8.30 18.56 27.04
C LYS A 429 -7.45 19.31 26.01
N ILE A 430 -6.50 18.59 25.43
CA ILE A 430 -5.62 19.08 24.38
C ILE A 430 -6.16 18.57 23.05
N GLN A 431 -6.58 19.48 22.18
CA GLN A 431 -6.99 19.14 20.82
C GLN A 431 -6.02 19.70 19.77
N THR A 432 -5.29 20.78 20.09
CA THR A 432 -4.32 21.40 19.18
C THR A 432 -3.06 21.88 19.91
N VAL A 433 -1.96 22.03 19.17
CA VAL A 433 -0.67 22.58 19.57
C VAL A 433 -0.85 24.02 20.06
N HIS A 434 -1.74 24.79 19.43
CA HIS A 434 -2.06 26.13 19.90
C HIS A 434 -2.68 26.12 21.31
N GLN A 435 -3.63 25.23 21.58
CA GLN A 435 -4.19 25.05 22.92
C GLN A 435 -3.12 24.59 23.92
N LEU A 436 -2.30 23.62 23.52
CA LEU A 436 -1.19 23.13 24.32
C LEU A 436 -0.27 24.27 24.76
N LYS A 437 0.25 25.07 23.83
CA LYS A 437 1.15 26.19 24.14
C LYS A 437 0.49 27.21 25.06
N LYS A 438 -0.79 27.52 24.83
CA LYS A 438 -1.54 28.43 25.71
C LYS A 438 -1.60 27.91 27.15
N ILE A 439 -1.87 26.62 27.34
CA ILE A 439 -1.93 25.99 28.66
C ILE A 439 -0.54 25.99 29.31
N LEU A 440 0.51 25.63 28.56
CA LEU A 440 1.89 25.63 29.07
C LEU A 440 2.35 27.04 29.50
N MET A 441 1.98 28.08 28.75
CA MET A 441 2.32 29.47 29.11
C MET A 441 1.56 29.98 30.34
N GLN A 442 0.33 29.53 30.55
CA GLN A 442 -0.52 29.96 31.67
C GLN A 442 -0.25 29.17 32.95
N ALA A 443 0.21 27.93 32.82
CA ALA A 443 0.50 27.05 33.94
C ALA A 443 1.83 27.43 34.61
N ARG A 444 1.77 28.29 35.63
CA ARG A 444 2.86 28.45 36.62
C ARG A 444 2.80 27.36 37.69
N SER A 445 2.62 26.10 37.27
CA SER A 445 2.34 25.01 38.18
C SER A 445 3.62 24.32 38.61
N ARG A 446 3.83 24.20 39.93
CA ARG A 446 4.83 23.30 40.53
C ARG A 446 4.40 21.83 40.48
N THR A 447 3.26 21.53 39.86
CA THR A 447 2.79 20.16 39.68
C THR A 447 2.01 20.05 38.38
N TRP A 448 2.38 19.09 37.54
CA TRP A 448 1.76 18.81 36.26
C TRP A 448 0.98 17.52 36.33
N GLN A 449 -0.30 17.56 35.98
CA GLN A 449 -1.10 16.36 35.71
C GLN A 449 -1.12 16.16 34.20
N LEU A 450 -0.55 15.05 33.75
CA LEU A 450 -0.44 14.70 32.33
C LEU A 450 -1.29 13.46 32.07
N GLU A 451 -2.07 13.49 30.99
CA GLU A 451 -2.72 12.31 30.46
C GLU A 451 -2.40 12.18 28.98
N TYR A 452 -1.83 11.05 28.61
CA TYR A 452 -1.38 10.76 27.26
C TYR A 452 -1.61 9.30 26.92
N GLU A 453 -1.63 9.00 25.63
CA GLU A 453 -1.78 7.65 25.12
C GLU A 453 -0.45 7.18 24.53
N ARG A 454 -0.05 5.96 24.87
CA ARG A 454 1.14 5.28 24.35
C ARG A 454 0.75 3.91 23.86
N GLU A 455 0.90 3.65 22.56
CA GLU A 455 0.59 2.36 21.95
C GLU A 455 -0.83 1.86 22.31
N GLY A 456 -1.81 2.78 22.35
CA GLY A 456 -3.21 2.49 22.73
C GLY A 456 -3.49 2.44 24.24
N MET A 457 -2.46 2.51 25.09
CA MET A 457 -2.63 2.55 26.55
C MET A 457 -2.75 3.99 27.04
N TYR A 458 -3.78 4.27 27.84
CA TYR A 458 -3.97 5.58 28.47
C TYR A 458 -3.17 5.67 29.77
N ILE A 459 -2.24 6.63 29.82
CA ILE A 459 -1.32 6.85 30.94
C ILE A 459 -1.66 8.18 31.60
N ARG A 460 -1.79 8.17 32.93
CA ARG A 460 -1.93 9.37 33.76
C ARG A 460 -0.72 9.49 34.67
N GLN A 461 -0.10 10.66 34.70
CA GLN A 461 1.12 10.91 35.48
C GLN A 461 1.06 12.27 36.18
N PHE A 462 1.62 12.34 37.39
CA PHE A 462 1.81 13.57 38.14
C PHE A 462 3.30 13.85 38.28
N ILE A 463 3.72 15.06 37.94
CA ILE A 463 5.13 15.48 37.96
C ILE A 463 5.24 16.74 38.80
N ARG A 464 6.21 16.81 39.70
CA ARG A 464 6.47 17.99 40.54
C ARG A 464 7.67 18.77 40.05
#